data_AF-A0AAQ3NN03-F1
#
_entry.id   AF-A0AAQ3NN03-F1
#
_cell.length_a   1.000
_cell.length_b   1.000
_cell.length_c   1.000
_cell.angle_alpha   90.00
_cell.angle_beta   90.00
_cell.angle_gamma   90.00
#
_symmetry.space_group_name_H-M   'P 1'
#
loop_
_entity.id
_entity.type
_entity.pdbx_description
1 polymer ?
#
loop_
_entity_poly.entity_id
_entity_poly.type
_entity_poly.pdbx_seq_one_letter_code
_entity_poly.pdbx_strand_id
1 'polypeptide(L)'
;MATNYKSWCSGFAPLVVGGDLESVAVQEFSRTLFNMRPDIGLMVSRTIFQSDMRHILNLVSVPCHIIQAEKDMAVPVVISEYLHQNIAAESIVEVVPTEGHLPQLSSPDIVIPVLLEHVHLEIEARR
;
A
#
# COMPACT_ATOMS: atom_id res chain seq x y z
N MET A 1 -14.19 0.74 -15.12
CA MET A 1 -13.38 1.96 -15.22
C MET A 1 -13.60 2.72 -16.52
N ALA A 2 -13.20 2.17 -17.68
CA ALA A 2 -13.32 2.86 -18.97
C ALA A 2 -14.78 3.13 -19.42
N THR A 3 -15.71 2.24 -19.10
CA THR A 3 -17.13 2.36 -19.46
C THR A 3 -17.94 3.15 -18.43
N ASN A 4 -17.65 2.96 -17.15
CA ASN A 4 -18.26 3.70 -16.05
C ASN A 4 -17.26 3.85 -14.90
N TYR A 5 -16.72 5.05 -14.75
CA TYR A 5 -15.73 5.37 -13.73
C TYR A 5 -16.36 5.44 -12.35
N LYS A 6 -17.54 6.05 -12.22
CA LYS A 6 -18.24 6.22 -10.95
C LYS A 6 -18.58 4.87 -10.29
N SER A 7 -19.20 3.95 -11.05
CA SER A 7 -19.51 2.62 -10.54
C SER A 7 -18.24 1.82 -10.21
N TRP A 8 -17.16 2.03 -10.97
CA TRP A 8 -15.87 1.42 -10.66
C TRP A 8 -15.30 1.94 -9.34
N CYS A 9 -15.31 3.25 -9.09
CA CYS A 9 -14.85 3.81 -7.82
C CYS A 9 -15.61 3.24 -6.62
N SER A 10 -16.95 3.19 -6.71
CA SER A 10 -17.80 2.66 -5.62
C SER A 10 -17.55 1.19 -5.32
N GLY A 11 -17.20 0.37 -6.32
CA GLY A 11 -16.85 -1.04 -6.11
C GLY A 11 -15.39 -1.26 -5.71
N PHE A 12 -14.47 -0.45 -6.23
CA PHE A 12 -13.04 -0.60 -6.00
C PHE A 12 -12.60 -0.11 -4.63
N ALA A 13 -13.18 1.00 -4.14
CA ALA A 13 -12.80 1.58 -2.86
C ALA A 13 -12.87 0.61 -1.66
N PRO A 14 -14.00 -0.10 -1.40
CA PRO A 14 -14.08 -1.04 -0.29
C PRO A 14 -13.13 -2.24 -0.44
N LEU A 15 -12.90 -2.70 -1.68
CA LEU A 15 -11.99 -3.82 -1.93
C LEU A 15 -10.54 -3.47 -1.56
N VAL A 16 -10.11 -2.24 -1.83
CA VAL A 16 -8.75 -1.78 -1.56
C VAL A 16 -8.56 -1.41 -0.10
N VAL A 17 -9.50 -0.68 0.51
CA VAL A 17 -9.38 -0.23 1.90
C VAL A 17 -9.61 -1.39 2.88
N GLY A 18 -10.38 -2.41 2.51
CA GLY A 18 -10.81 -3.46 3.44
C GLY A 18 -11.87 -2.97 4.44
N GLY A 19 -12.46 -3.89 5.19
CA GLY A 19 -13.47 -3.58 6.21
C GLY A 19 -14.86 -3.17 5.67
N ASP A 20 -15.59 -2.40 6.48
CA ASP A 20 -16.98 -2.00 6.20
C ASP A 20 -17.07 -0.88 5.15
N LEU A 21 -18.03 -0.98 4.22
CA LEU A 21 -18.34 0.01 3.19
C LEU A 21 -18.66 1.38 3.79
N GLU A 22 -19.27 1.40 4.97
CA GLU A 22 -19.66 2.64 5.66
C GLU A 22 -18.52 3.26 6.48
N SER A 23 -17.34 2.64 6.51
CA SER A 23 -16.19 3.19 7.24
C SER A 23 -15.73 4.53 6.68
N VAL A 24 -15.26 5.42 7.57
CA VAL A 24 -14.73 6.73 7.19
C VAL A 24 -13.57 6.60 6.19
N ALA A 25 -12.74 5.56 6.33
CA ALA A 25 -11.64 5.29 5.41
C ALA A 25 -12.12 4.97 3.99
N VAL A 26 -13.17 4.15 3.83
CA VAL A 26 -13.76 3.84 2.51
C VAL A 26 -14.41 5.09 1.90
N GLN A 27 -15.11 5.89 2.71
CA GLN A 27 -15.72 7.14 2.26
C GLN A 27 -14.66 8.15 1.79
N GLU A 28 -13.58 8.33 2.57
CA GLU A 28 -12.49 9.23 2.19
C GLU A 28 -11.75 8.75 0.95
N PHE A 29 -11.44 7.46 0.85
CA PHE A 29 -10.82 6.93 -0.36
C PHE A 29 -11.74 7.10 -1.59
N SER A 30 -13.03 6.79 -1.46
CA SER A 30 -14.03 7.04 -2.52
C SER A 30 -14.06 8.50 -2.94
N ARG A 31 -14.07 9.44 -1.98
CA ARG A 31 -14.03 10.88 -2.24
C ARG A 31 -12.81 11.27 -3.07
N THR A 32 -11.62 10.73 -2.77
CA THR A 32 -10.40 11.01 -3.55
C THR A 32 -10.46 10.42 -4.97
N LEU A 33 -10.99 9.21 -5.13
CA LEU A 33 -11.20 8.61 -6.45
C LEU A 33 -12.15 9.45 -7.30
N PHE A 34 -13.22 9.99 -6.72
CA PHE A 34 -14.18 10.87 -7.41
C PHE A 34 -13.58 12.22 -7.82
N ASN A 35 -12.55 12.69 -7.13
CA ASN A 35 -11.86 13.93 -7.46
C ASN A 35 -10.84 13.77 -8.60
N MET A 36 -10.55 12.54 -9.05
CA MET A 36 -9.71 12.30 -10.22
C MET A 36 -10.51 12.35 -11.52
N ARG A 37 -9.95 12.99 -12.55
CA ARG A 37 -10.53 12.96 -13.89
C ARG A 37 -10.51 11.50 -14.42
N PRO A 38 -11.63 10.95 -14.94
CA PRO A 38 -11.72 9.53 -15.29
C PRO A 38 -10.66 8.99 -16.25
N ASP A 39 -10.25 9.79 -17.23
CA ASP A 39 -9.20 9.46 -18.20
C ASP A 39 -7.81 9.40 -17.56
N ILE A 40 -7.51 10.32 -16.63
CA ILE A 40 -6.27 10.31 -15.84
C ILE A 40 -6.26 9.07 -14.94
N GLY A 41 -7.36 8.81 -14.22
CA GLY A 41 -7.48 7.61 -13.39
C GLY A 41 -7.22 6.34 -14.22
N LEU A 42 -7.82 6.23 -15.41
CA LEU A 42 -7.64 5.08 -16.29
C LEU A 42 -6.20 4.92 -16.79
N MET A 43 -5.55 6.02 -17.14
CA MET A 43 -4.16 5.99 -17.58
C MET A 43 -3.23 5.59 -16.44
N VAL A 44 -3.39 6.16 -15.25
CA VAL A 44 -2.61 5.82 -14.06
C VAL A 44 -2.81 4.36 -13.65
N SER A 45 -4.05 3.86 -13.64
CA SER A 45 -4.31 2.46 -13.29
C SER A 45 -3.67 1.49 -14.27
N ARG A 46 -3.72 1.76 -15.58
CA ARG A 46 -3.00 0.96 -16.59
C ARG A 46 -1.51 0.95 -16.33
N THR A 47 -0.92 2.12 -16.09
CA THR A 47 0.50 2.22 -15.77
C THR A 47 0.85 1.38 -14.53
N ILE A 48 0.09 1.49 -13.44
CA ILE A 48 0.31 0.71 -12.22
C ILE A 48 0.23 -0.81 -12.50
N PHE A 49 -0.86 -1.27 -13.10
CA PHE A 49 -1.10 -2.71 -13.32
C PHE A 49 -0.25 -3.34 -14.43
N GLN A 50 0.37 -2.54 -15.29
CA GLN A 50 1.22 -3.01 -16.39
C GLN A 50 2.72 -2.75 -16.15
N SER A 51 3.08 -2.17 -15.01
CA SER A 51 4.48 -1.94 -14.64
C SER A 51 5.08 -3.16 -13.95
N ASP A 52 6.35 -3.44 -14.27
CA ASP A 52 7.17 -4.43 -13.57
C ASP A 52 8.49 -3.81 -13.12
N MET A 53 8.59 -3.58 -11.82
CA MET A 53 9.75 -2.93 -11.18
C MET A 53 10.68 -3.93 -10.49
N ARG A 54 10.52 -5.24 -10.69
CA ARG A 54 11.35 -6.26 -10.00
C ARG A 54 12.83 -6.16 -10.38
N HIS A 55 13.09 -5.82 -11.63
CA HIS A 55 14.45 -5.73 -12.19
C HIS A 55 15.29 -4.58 -11.61
N ILE A 56 14.68 -3.60 -10.92
CA ILE A 56 15.39 -2.47 -10.31
C ILE A 56 15.66 -2.64 -8.82
N LEU A 57 15.12 -3.69 -8.17
CA LEU A 57 15.27 -3.87 -6.72
C LEU A 57 16.74 -3.99 -6.30
N ASN A 58 17.55 -4.69 -7.09
CA ASN A 58 18.98 -4.83 -6.83
C ASN A 58 19.81 -3.54 -7.06
N LEU A 59 19.20 -2.50 -7.63
CA LEU A 59 19.83 -1.19 -7.81
C LEU A 59 19.58 -0.28 -6.60
N VAL A 60 18.67 -0.65 -5.69
CA VAL A 60 18.38 0.13 -4.48
C VAL A 60 19.53 -0.03 -3.50
N SER A 61 20.21 1.08 -3.21
CA SER A 61 21.42 1.13 -2.37
C SER A 61 21.23 1.83 -1.02
N VAL A 62 20.01 2.26 -0.70
CA VAL A 62 19.67 2.94 0.56
C VAL A 62 18.88 2.00 1.49
N PRO A 63 19.04 2.12 2.83
CA PRO A 63 18.28 1.30 3.78
C PRO A 63 16.77 1.36 3.53
N CYS A 64 16.10 0.20 3.62
CA CYS A 64 14.67 0.07 3.30
C CYS A 64 13.86 -0.54 4.45
N HIS A 65 12.89 0.21 4.95
CA HIS A 65 11.92 -0.26 5.94
C HIS A 65 10.65 -0.72 5.21
N ILE A 66 10.38 -2.02 5.20
CA ILE A 66 9.28 -2.65 4.46
C ILE A 66 8.16 -2.95 5.45
N ILE A 67 7.11 -2.15 5.41
CA ILE A 67 5.97 -2.26 6.34
C ILE A 67 4.73 -2.60 5.50
N GLN A 68 4.00 -3.65 5.88
CA GLN A 68 2.75 -4.00 5.21
C GLN A 68 1.68 -4.50 6.18
N ALA A 69 0.42 -4.41 5.78
CA ALA A 69 -0.67 -5.07 6.47
C ALA A 69 -0.57 -6.59 6.32
N GLU A 70 -1.03 -7.32 7.34
CA GLU A 70 -1.14 -8.78 7.33
C GLU A 70 -2.17 -9.27 6.30
N LYS A 71 -3.29 -8.53 6.17
CA LYS A 71 -4.39 -8.88 5.27
C LYS A 71 -4.59 -7.80 4.23
N ASP A 72 -3.82 -7.88 3.15
CA ASP A 72 -3.95 -7.00 1.99
C ASP A 72 -4.26 -7.81 0.73
N MET A 73 -5.41 -7.53 0.11
CA MET A 73 -5.84 -8.19 -1.13
C MET A 73 -4.88 -7.91 -2.30
N ALA A 74 -4.23 -6.75 -2.31
CA ALA A 74 -3.30 -6.34 -3.36
C ALA A 74 -1.86 -6.81 -3.09
N VAL A 75 -1.47 -6.98 -1.82
CA VAL A 75 -0.09 -7.27 -1.42
C VAL A 75 -0.04 -8.48 -0.47
N PRO A 76 0.06 -9.71 -1.02
CA PRO A 76 0.26 -10.91 -0.19
C PRO A 76 1.50 -10.79 0.69
N VAL A 77 1.47 -11.36 1.91
CA VAL A 77 2.59 -11.27 2.87
C VAL A 77 3.94 -11.76 2.31
N VAL A 78 3.94 -12.69 1.36
CA VAL A 78 5.17 -13.16 0.70
C VAL A 78 5.90 -12.05 -0.08
N ILE A 79 5.22 -10.95 -0.42
CA ILE A 79 5.80 -9.83 -1.15
C ILE A 79 6.81 -9.05 -0.29
N SER A 80 6.58 -8.87 1.02
CA SER A 80 7.56 -8.21 1.88
C SER A 80 8.87 -9.01 1.96
N GLU A 81 8.77 -10.34 2.06
CA GLU A 81 9.93 -11.23 2.01
C GLU A 81 10.64 -11.17 0.65
N TYR A 82 9.88 -11.17 -0.45
CA TYR A 82 10.44 -11.00 -1.78
C TYR A 82 11.23 -9.69 -1.91
N LEU A 83 10.69 -8.57 -1.42
CA LEU A 83 11.38 -7.29 -1.42
C LEU A 83 12.65 -7.34 -0.57
N HIS A 84 12.56 -7.88 0.66
CA HIS A 84 13.69 -8.03 1.57
C HIS A 84 14.85 -8.82 0.95
N GLN A 85 14.54 -9.89 0.22
CA GLN A 85 15.54 -10.74 -0.44
C GLN A 85 16.17 -10.13 -1.70
N ASN A 86 15.47 -9.22 -2.39
CA ASN A 86 15.88 -8.72 -3.71
C ASN A 86 16.40 -7.27 -3.69
N ILE A 87 16.19 -6.53 -2.60
CA ILE A 87 16.82 -5.23 -2.38
C ILE A 87 18.28 -5.43 -1.99
N ALA A 88 19.19 -4.72 -2.66
CA ALA A 88 20.64 -4.88 -2.42
C ALA A 88 21.12 -4.21 -1.13
N ALA A 89 20.43 -3.14 -0.71
CA ALA A 89 20.69 -2.47 0.56
C ALA A 89 20.18 -3.26 1.76
N GLU A 90 20.58 -2.83 2.96
CA GLU A 90 19.98 -3.33 4.19
C GLU A 90 18.47 -3.06 4.19
N SER A 91 17.69 -4.05 4.60
CA SER A 91 16.24 -3.88 4.74
C SER A 91 15.72 -4.63 5.96
N ILE A 92 14.58 -4.16 6.48
CA ILE A 92 13.86 -4.77 7.60
C ILE A 92 12.38 -4.89 7.21
N VAL A 93 11.74 -5.96 7.64
CA VAL A 93 10.33 -6.23 7.38
C VAL A 93 9.54 -6.16 8.68
N GLU A 94 8.43 -5.43 8.68
CA GLU A 94 7.42 -5.51 9.72
C GLU A 94 6.03 -5.75 9.11
N VAL A 95 5.41 -6.87 9.48
CA VAL A 95 4.02 -7.18 9.10
C VAL A 95 3.11 -6.79 10.25
N VAL A 96 2.22 -5.84 9.99
CA VAL A 96 1.35 -5.24 10.99
C VAL A 96 0.00 -5.96 10.98
N PRO A 97 -0.59 -6.31 12.14
CA PRO A 97 -1.87 -7.04 12.23
C PRO A 97 -3.07 -6.14 11.89
N THR A 98 -3.13 -5.69 10.64
CA THR A 98 -4.16 -4.82 10.06
C THR A 98 -4.71 -5.43 8.77
N GLU A 99 -5.85 -4.89 8.33
CA GLU A 99 -6.50 -5.26 7.08
C GLU A 99 -6.57 -4.05 6.14
N GLY A 100 -6.40 -4.33 4.84
CA GLY A 100 -6.52 -3.37 3.77
C GLY A 100 -5.20 -2.76 3.31
N HIS A 101 -5.25 -2.10 2.16
CA HIS A 101 -4.10 -1.51 1.48
C HIS A 101 -3.79 -0.07 1.96
N LEU A 102 -4.66 0.53 2.78
CA LEU A 102 -4.48 1.87 3.35
C LEU A 102 -4.56 1.85 4.89
N PRO A 103 -3.76 1.02 5.57
CA PRO A 103 -3.91 0.83 7.01
C PRO A 103 -3.49 2.08 7.82
N GLN A 104 -2.73 3.01 7.24
CA GLN A 104 -2.47 4.33 7.81
C GLN A 104 -3.72 5.22 7.89
N LEU A 105 -4.78 4.90 7.14
CA LEU A 105 -6.06 5.59 7.15
C LEU A 105 -7.13 4.78 7.88
N SER A 106 -7.20 3.45 7.65
CA SER A 106 -8.22 2.57 8.24
C SER A 106 -7.88 2.06 9.64
N SER A 107 -6.60 1.99 10.01
CA SER A 107 -6.13 1.51 11.32
C SER A 107 -4.95 2.36 11.85
N PRO A 108 -5.10 3.70 11.92
CA PRO A 108 -4.00 4.59 12.30
C PRO A 108 -3.46 4.31 13.70
N ASP A 109 -4.30 3.92 14.65
CA ASP A 109 -3.90 3.62 16.03
C ASP A 109 -2.88 2.47 16.11
N ILE A 110 -2.85 1.59 15.10
CA ILE A 110 -1.93 0.46 15.00
C ILE A 110 -0.72 0.85 14.12
N VAL A 111 -0.94 1.49 12.96
CA VAL A 111 0.13 1.74 11.98
C VAL A 111 0.98 2.95 12.31
N ILE A 112 0.42 4.01 12.88
CA ILE A 112 1.17 5.25 13.15
C ILE A 112 2.32 5.02 14.14
N PRO A 113 2.15 4.30 15.26
CA PRO A 113 3.27 3.97 16.14
C PRO A 113 4.40 3.20 15.41
N VAL A 114 4.05 2.21 14.60
CA VAL A 114 5.00 1.42 13.79
C VAL A 114 5.77 2.33 12.83
N LEU A 115 5.07 3.17 12.06
CA LEU A 115 5.69 4.12 11.13
C LEU A 115 6.66 5.07 11.86
N LEU A 116 6.26 5.63 13.00
CA LEU A 116 7.12 6.52 13.78
C LEU A 116 8.37 5.82 14.28
N GLU A 117 8.28 4.56 14.67
CA GLU A 117 9.45 3.78 15.08
C GLU A 117 10.41 3.56 13.91
N HIS A 118 9.92 3.15 12.73
CA HIS A 118 10.76 2.97 11.54
C HIS A 118 11.34 4.28 10.97
N VAL A 119 10.69 5.42 11.21
CA VAL A 119 11.22 6.73 10.78
C VAL A 119 12.33 7.24 11.71
N HIS A 120 12.23 6.96 13.02
CA HIS A 120 13.18 7.49 14.00
C HIS A 120 14.35 6.56 14.31
N LEU A 121 14.22 5.25 14.06
CA LEU A 121 15.27 4.27 14.34
C LEU A 121 15.94 3.80 13.06
N GLU A 122 17.28 3.78 13.05
CA GLU A 122 18.04 3.08 12.03
C GLU A 122 17.83 1.56 12.14
N ILE A 123 18.04 0.83 11.04
CA ILE A 123 17.83 -0.63 11.01
C ILE A 123 18.70 -1.35 12.04
N GLU A 124 19.96 -0.91 12.22
CA GLU A 124 20.87 -1.48 13.21
C GLU A 124 20.32 -1.41 14.65
N ALA A 125 19.55 -0.36 14.97
CA ALA A 125 18.97 -0.17 16.29
C ALA A 125 17.71 -1.05 16.55
N ARG A 126 17.22 -1.77 15.53
CA ARG A 126 16.02 -2.63 15.60
C ARG A 126 16.31 -4.13 15.57
N ARG A 127 17.57 -4.55 15.41
CA ARG A 127 17.99 -5.95 15.55
C ARG A 127 18.24 -6.31 17.01
#